data_AF-A0A1X7LBB3-F1
#
_entry.id   AF-A0A1X7LBB3-F1
#
_cell.length_a   1.000
_cell.length_b   1.000
_cell.length_c   1.000
_cell.angle_alpha   90.00
_cell.angle_beta   90.00
_cell.angle_gamma   90.00
#
_symmetry.space_group_name_H-M   'P 1'
#
loop_
_entity.id
_entity.type
_entity.pdbx_description
1 polymer ?
#
loop_
_entity_poly.entity_id
_entity_poly.type
_entity_poly.pdbx_seq_one_letter_code
_entity_poly.pdbx_strand_id
1 'polypeptide(L)'
;MVSTFDAPQQEDEVVLLDSAPHPAADTAEPFLVASDRRVVLTYPIAEADFERFGPFDPDDDPFCAVLFPGTVFHRLGPPGDEDLGIHPLTAQGLRGYSAHEVVNSSLCAEIAAVPPGAMPVATAAPARRHFVITFGESTFECVASDYTVIGVFGAGEIASREAFALVR
;
A
#
# COMPACT_ATOMS: atom_id res chain seq x y z
N MET A 1 -41.75 12.01 -15.08
CA MET A 1 -40.54 12.58 -15.69
C MET A 1 -39.41 11.63 -15.36
N VAL A 2 -38.84 10.98 -16.38
CA VAL A 2 -37.66 10.12 -16.25
C VAL A 2 -36.48 10.96 -16.70
N SER A 3 -35.49 11.10 -15.84
CA SER A 3 -34.24 11.84 -16.03
C SER A 3 -33.36 11.45 -14.83
N THR A 4 -32.11 10.98 -14.93
CA THR A 4 -31.12 11.00 -16.01
C THR A 4 -29.95 10.09 -15.56
N PHE A 5 -29.44 9.22 -16.45
CA PHE A 5 -28.17 8.45 -16.38
C PHE A 5 -27.69 7.90 -15.02
N ASP A 6 -28.09 6.67 -14.72
CA ASP A 6 -27.30 5.78 -13.86
C ASP A 6 -26.28 5.09 -14.77
N ALA A 7 -25.14 5.74 -15.03
CA ALA A 7 -23.99 5.01 -15.52
C ALA A 7 -23.60 4.05 -14.38
N PRO A 8 -23.38 2.75 -14.64
CA PRO A 8 -22.95 1.86 -13.57
C PRO A 8 -21.68 2.47 -12.97
N GLN A 9 -21.74 2.92 -11.71
CA GLN A 9 -20.55 3.25 -10.97
C GLN A 9 -19.72 1.98 -10.98
N GLN A 10 -18.58 2.03 -11.64
CA GLN A 10 -17.69 0.89 -11.68
C GLN A 10 -17.24 0.65 -10.24
N GLU A 11 -17.58 -0.52 -9.70
CA GLU A 11 -17.33 -0.83 -8.30
C GLU A 11 -15.84 -1.06 -8.06
N ASP A 12 -15.38 -0.73 -6.85
CA ASP A 12 -14.03 -1.05 -6.39
C ASP A 12 -13.79 -2.55 -6.48
N GLU A 13 -12.68 -2.94 -7.10
CA GLU A 13 -12.26 -4.33 -7.20
C GLU A 13 -10.86 -4.48 -6.61
N VAL A 14 -10.71 -5.39 -5.64
CA VAL A 14 -9.44 -5.64 -4.97
C VAL A 14 -8.71 -6.78 -5.66
N VAL A 15 -7.51 -6.49 -6.16
CA VAL A 15 -6.62 -7.43 -6.86
C VAL A 15 -5.36 -7.65 -6.02
N LEU A 16 -4.93 -8.91 -5.89
CA LEU A 16 -3.69 -9.24 -5.17
C LEU A 16 -2.45 -8.80 -5.96
N LEU A 17 -1.46 -8.28 -5.24
CA LEU A 17 -0.15 -7.91 -5.77
C LEU A 17 0.89 -8.98 -5.42
N ASP A 18 0.99 -10.00 -6.26
CA ASP A 18 1.92 -11.12 -6.06
C ASP A 18 3.40 -10.73 -6.22
N SER A 19 3.71 -9.51 -6.66
CA SER A 19 5.10 -9.07 -6.89
C SER A 19 5.80 -8.61 -5.60
N ALA A 20 5.05 -8.25 -4.56
CA ALA A 20 5.57 -7.90 -3.25
C ALA A 20 5.46 -9.11 -2.30
N PRO A 21 6.40 -9.28 -1.35
CA PRO A 21 6.27 -10.28 -0.30
C PRO A 21 5.03 -10.02 0.56
N HIS A 22 4.39 -11.09 1.02
CA HIS A 22 3.31 -11.02 2.00
C HIS A 22 3.86 -10.51 3.33
N PRO A 23 3.16 -9.60 4.01
CA PRO A 23 3.46 -9.26 5.40
C PRO A 23 3.48 -10.49 6.30
N ALA A 24 4.44 -10.53 7.23
CA ALA A 24 4.45 -11.54 8.28
C ALA A 24 3.25 -11.37 9.22
N ALA A 25 2.83 -12.47 9.84
CA ALA A 25 1.81 -12.47 10.87
C ALA A 25 2.37 -12.22 12.28
N ASP A 26 3.66 -11.97 12.40
CA ASP A 26 4.32 -11.68 13.68
C ASP A 26 4.09 -10.23 14.14
N THR A 27 4.65 -9.90 15.30
CA THR A 27 4.43 -8.63 16.01
C THR A 27 5.31 -7.48 15.53
N ALA A 28 6.20 -7.67 14.54
CA ALA A 28 7.03 -6.56 14.08
C ALA A 28 6.20 -5.57 13.25
N GLU A 29 6.06 -4.36 13.77
CA GLU A 29 5.18 -3.36 13.17
C GLU A 29 5.74 -2.79 11.85
N PRO A 30 4.87 -2.49 10.87
CA PRO A 30 5.28 -1.76 9.68
C PRO A 30 5.82 -0.38 10.05
N PHE A 31 6.85 0.05 9.32
CA PHE A 31 7.46 1.36 9.48
C PHE A 31 7.29 2.17 8.20
N LEU A 32 7.03 3.47 8.35
CA LEU A 32 6.72 4.38 7.25
C LEU A 32 7.67 5.57 7.26
N VAL A 33 8.28 5.86 6.12
CA VAL A 33 8.95 7.15 5.87
C VAL A 33 8.24 7.87 4.74
N ALA A 34 7.87 9.13 4.95
CA ALA A 34 7.16 9.93 3.97
C ALA A 34 7.82 11.30 3.77
N SER A 35 7.85 11.74 2.51
CA SER A 35 8.04 13.13 2.11
C SER A 35 6.91 13.53 1.15
N ASP A 36 6.91 14.78 0.67
CA ASP A 36 5.79 15.39 -0.08
C ASP A 36 5.20 14.49 -1.18
N ARG A 37 6.04 13.79 -1.93
CA ARG A 37 5.62 12.98 -3.09
C ARG A 37 6.13 11.55 -3.03
N ARG A 38 6.68 11.10 -1.91
CA ARG A 38 7.26 9.75 -1.79
C ARG A 38 6.92 9.16 -0.45
N VAL A 39 6.46 7.92 -0.48
CA VAL A 39 6.24 7.11 0.71
C VAL A 39 7.02 5.83 0.55
N VAL A 40 7.80 5.45 1.55
CA VAL A 40 8.42 4.13 1.63
C VAL A 40 7.84 3.43 2.84
N LEU A 41 7.22 2.28 2.61
CA LEU A 41 6.72 1.38 3.64
C LEU A 41 7.70 0.23 3.78
N THR A 42 8.08 -0.11 5.01
CA THR A 42 8.87 -1.29 5.32
C THR A 42 8.11 -2.20 6.28
N TYR A 43 8.19 -3.51 6.07
CA TYR A 43 7.46 -4.48 6.89
C TYR A 43 8.16 -5.86 6.88
N PRO A 44 8.03 -6.66 7.96
CA PRO A 44 8.53 -8.04 8.00
C PRO A 44 7.78 -8.91 6.98
N ILE A 45 8.47 -9.84 6.32
CA ILE A 45 7.86 -10.70 5.30
C ILE A 45 7.52 -12.08 5.87
N ALA A 46 6.49 -12.72 5.35
CA ALA A 46 6.12 -14.07 5.76
C ALA A 46 7.21 -15.10 5.45
N GLU A 47 7.44 -16.06 6.35
CA GLU A 47 8.42 -17.15 6.17
C GLU A 47 8.21 -17.93 4.86
N ALA A 48 6.95 -18.06 4.42
CA ALA A 48 6.61 -18.72 3.16
C ALA A 48 7.22 -18.04 1.92
N ASP A 49 7.56 -16.75 2.03
CA ASP A 49 8.20 -15.97 0.97
C ASP A 49 9.74 -15.96 1.07
N PHE A 50 10.34 -16.56 2.10
CA PHE A 50 11.80 -16.52 2.31
C PHE A 50 12.58 -17.15 1.16
N GLU A 51 12.15 -18.31 0.66
CA GLU A 51 12.81 -18.97 -0.48
C GLU A 51 12.72 -18.14 -1.77
N ARG A 52 11.65 -17.36 -1.92
CA ARG A 52 11.38 -16.57 -3.12
C ARG A 52 12.19 -15.27 -3.15
N PHE A 53 12.41 -14.65 -2.00
CA PHE A 53 13.06 -13.35 -1.89
C PHE A 53 14.46 -13.40 -1.26
N GLY A 54 14.91 -14.59 -0.83
CA GLY A 54 16.22 -14.85 -0.24
C GLY A 54 17.32 -15.17 -1.28
N PRO A 55 18.45 -15.75 -0.84
CA PRO A 55 18.65 -16.45 0.43
C PRO A 55 18.82 -15.52 1.65
N PHE A 56 18.40 -16.01 2.82
CA PHE A 56 18.59 -15.39 4.13
C PHE A 56 19.36 -16.33 5.04
N ASP A 57 20.12 -15.77 5.99
CA ASP A 57 20.74 -16.57 7.06
C ASP A 57 19.66 -17.03 8.06
N PRO A 58 19.86 -18.15 8.78
CA PRO A 58 18.86 -18.66 9.73
C PRO A 58 18.49 -17.71 10.88
N ASP A 59 19.37 -16.75 11.17
CA ASP A 59 19.20 -15.73 12.21
C ASP A 59 18.67 -14.40 11.65
N ASP A 60 18.42 -14.30 10.34
CA ASP A 60 17.84 -13.11 9.71
C ASP A 60 16.34 -12.99 10.06
N ASP A 61 15.89 -11.73 10.15
CA ASP A 61 14.49 -11.35 10.25
C ASP A 61 14.17 -10.46 9.02
N PRO A 62 13.74 -11.06 7.89
CA PRO A 62 13.70 -10.35 6.61
C PRO A 62 12.57 -9.32 6.49
N PHE A 63 12.92 -8.11 6.06
CA PHE A 63 12.00 -7.00 5.83
C PHE A 63 11.97 -6.59 4.36
N CYS A 64 10.78 -6.35 3.85
CA CYS A 64 10.56 -5.71 2.56
C CYS A 64 10.60 -4.18 2.70
N ALA A 65 11.08 -3.48 1.67
CA ALA A 65 10.85 -2.05 1.49
C ALA A 65 10.14 -1.77 0.15
N VAL A 66 9.01 -1.06 0.20
CA VAL A 66 8.19 -0.70 -0.96
C VAL A 66 8.09 0.81 -1.09
N LEU A 67 8.56 1.35 -2.22
CA LEU A 67 8.43 2.76 -2.57
C LEU A 67 7.15 3.01 -3.36
N PHE A 68 6.38 3.99 -2.93
CA PHE A 68 5.23 4.56 -3.63
C PHE A 68 5.61 5.97 -4.12
N PRO A 69 5.95 6.16 -5.40
CA PRO A 69 6.27 7.47 -5.96
C PRO A 69 5.01 8.26 -6.32
N GLY A 70 5.12 9.59 -6.25
CA GLY A 70 4.06 10.52 -6.60
C GLY A 70 2.82 10.40 -5.72
N THR A 71 2.99 9.96 -4.47
CA THR A 71 1.92 9.81 -3.48
C THR A 71 1.16 11.12 -3.30
N VAL A 72 -0.17 11.03 -3.27
CA VAL A 72 -1.09 12.15 -3.00
C VAL A 72 -1.90 11.96 -1.72
N PHE A 73 -1.96 10.71 -1.24
CA PHE A 73 -2.67 10.32 -0.02
C PHE A 73 -1.99 9.08 0.55
N HIS A 74 -1.85 9.02 1.87
CA HIS A 74 -1.47 7.80 2.58
C HIS A 74 -2.05 7.81 4.00
N ARG A 75 -2.28 6.63 4.55
CA ARG A 75 -2.57 6.39 5.96
C ARG A 75 -1.95 5.07 6.41
N LEU A 76 -1.59 5.00 7.68
CA LEU A 76 -1.21 3.77 8.38
C LEU A 76 -1.91 3.79 9.73
N GLY A 77 -2.71 2.76 10.02
CA GLY A 77 -3.48 2.66 11.25
C GLY A 77 -4.63 1.65 11.11
N PRO A 78 -5.58 1.62 12.04
CA PRO A 78 -6.70 0.68 12.00
C PRO A 78 -7.48 0.74 10.67
N PRO A 79 -8.07 -0.39 10.23
CA PRO A 79 -8.21 -1.65 10.97
C PRO A 79 -6.98 -2.58 10.89
N GLY A 80 -6.85 -3.46 11.87
CA GLY A 80 -5.99 -4.65 11.87
C GLY A 80 -6.82 -5.93 11.72
N ASP A 81 -6.28 -7.07 12.12
CA ASP A 81 -6.91 -8.39 11.98
C ASP A 81 -8.26 -8.52 12.70
N GLU A 82 -8.34 -7.99 13.93
CA GLU A 82 -9.53 -8.13 14.77
C GLU A 82 -10.74 -7.39 14.20
N ASP A 83 -10.48 -6.31 13.46
CA ASP A 83 -11.49 -5.41 12.94
C ASP A 83 -11.44 -5.22 11.42
N LEU A 84 -10.66 -6.01 10.67
CA LEU A 84 -10.55 -5.90 9.21
C LEU A 84 -11.92 -6.01 8.51
N GLY A 85 -12.86 -6.74 9.12
CA GLY A 85 -14.25 -6.85 8.67
C GLY A 85 -14.99 -5.51 8.52
N ILE A 86 -14.56 -4.45 9.21
CA ILE A 86 -15.15 -3.11 9.09
C ILE A 86 -14.62 -2.33 7.89
N HIS A 87 -13.51 -2.77 7.27
CA HIS A 87 -12.94 -2.09 6.12
C HIS A 87 -13.90 -2.15 4.92
N PRO A 88 -14.21 -1.03 4.25
CA PRO A 88 -15.15 -1.02 3.13
C PRO A 88 -14.78 -1.99 1.99
N LEU A 89 -13.48 -2.19 1.77
CA LEU A 89 -12.96 -3.09 0.74
C LEU A 89 -12.99 -4.58 1.10
N THR A 90 -13.36 -4.95 2.32
CA THR A 90 -13.46 -6.37 2.72
C THR A 90 -14.51 -7.11 1.92
N ALA A 91 -15.63 -6.46 1.60
CA ALA A 91 -16.64 -7.02 0.71
C ALA A 91 -16.12 -7.23 -0.74
N GLN A 92 -15.08 -6.49 -1.13
CA GLN A 92 -14.49 -6.51 -2.47
C GLN A 92 -13.21 -7.35 -2.59
N GLY A 93 -12.89 -8.13 -1.55
CA GLY A 93 -11.81 -9.11 -1.58
C GLY A 93 -10.54 -8.71 -0.84
N LEU A 94 -10.56 -7.64 -0.04
CA LEU A 94 -9.45 -7.32 0.88
C LEU A 94 -9.24 -8.45 1.89
N ARG A 95 -7.99 -8.90 2.05
CA ARG A 95 -7.60 -10.00 2.96
C ARG A 95 -6.50 -9.53 3.91
N GLY A 96 -6.37 -10.18 5.06
CA GLY A 96 -5.26 -9.95 6.00
C GLY A 96 -3.92 -10.39 5.40
N TYR A 97 -2.82 -9.79 5.87
CA TYR A 97 -1.45 -10.14 5.51
C TYR A 97 -1.20 -10.22 4.00
N SER A 98 -1.68 -9.23 3.25
CA SER A 98 -1.58 -9.23 1.80
C SER A 98 -1.40 -7.81 1.25
N ALA A 99 -0.70 -7.71 0.12
CA ALA A 99 -0.61 -6.49 -0.66
C ALA A 99 -1.65 -6.52 -1.79
N HIS A 100 -2.35 -5.40 -1.96
CA HIS A 100 -3.45 -5.30 -2.92
C HIS A 100 -3.35 -4.00 -3.72
N GLU A 101 -3.86 -4.06 -4.95
CA GLU A 101 -4.26 -2.89 -5.73
C GLU A 101 -5.78 -2.86 -5.84
N VAL A 102 -6.36 -1.68 -5.70
CA VAL A 102 -7.79 -1.46 -5.88
C VAL A 102 -8.00 -0.83 -7.25
N VAL A 103 -8.49 -1.62 -8.20
CA VAL A 103 -8.85 -1.13 -9.53
C VAL A 103 -10.22 -0.48 -9.48
N ASN A 104 -10.46 0.48 -10.39
CA ASN A 104 -11.67 1.32 -10.41
C ASN A 104 -11.90 2.11 -9.11
N SER A 105 -10.82 2.41 -8.38
CA SER A 105 -10.86 3.01 -7.06
C SER A 105 -11.70 4.29 -6.96
N SER A 106 -12.74 4.22 -6.12
CA SER A 106 -13.56 5.31 -5.63
C SER A 106 -12.71 6.41 -4.97
N LEU A 107 -11.76 6.05 -4.10
CA LEU A 107 -10.80 6.97 -3.50
C LEU A 107 -9.96 7.72 -4.54
N CYS A 108 -9.49 7.05 -5.60
CA CYS A 108 -8.79 7.73 -6.69
C CYS A 108 -9.68 8.75 -7.39
N ALA A 109 -10.96 8.42 -7.63
CA ALA A 109 -11.94 9.32 -8.23
C ALA A 109 -12.23 10.54 -7.32
N GLU A 110 -12.37 10.33 -6.01
CA GLU A 110 -12.58 11.39 -5.02
C GLU A 110 -11.41 12.37 -4.99
N ILE A 111 -10.16 11.88 -4.93
CA ILE A 111 -8.97 12.74 -4.93
C ILE A 111 -8.81 13.44 -6.30
N ALA A 112 -9.27 12.85 -7.40
CA ALA A 112 -9.25 13.47 -8.73
C ALA A 112 -10.31 14.58 -8.88
N ALA A 113 -11.42 14.50 -8.15
CA ALA A 113 -12.49 15.51 -8.16
C ALA A 113 -12.11 16.80 -7.40
N VAL A 114 -11.05 16.78 -6.60
CA VAL A 114 -10.56 17.97 -5.87
C VAL A 114 -10.06 19.02 -6.89
N PRO A 115 -10.59 20.27 -6.87
CA PRO A 115 -10.27 21.27 -7.88
C PRO A 115 -8.75 21.60 -7.99
N PRO A 116 -8.22 21.79 -9.21
CA PRO A 116 -6.83 22.19 -9.39
C PRO A 116 -6.58 23.55 -8.71
N GLY A 117 -5.67 23.57 -7.73
CA GLY A 117 -5.41 24.73 -6.86
C GLY A 117 -5.71 24.49 -5.38
N ALA A 118 -6.53 23.49 -5.04
CA ALA A 118 -6.71 23.01 -3.65
C ALA A 118 -5.67 21.94 -3.26
N MET A 119 -5.02 21.32 -4.25
CA MET A 119 -3.91 20.38 -4.07
C MET A 119 -2.76 20.76 -5.02
N PRO A 120 -1.48 20.66 -4.59
CA PRO A 120 -0.33 20.83 -5.46
C PRO A 120 -0.17 19.61 -6.38
N VAL A 121 -1.08 19.45 -7.33
CA VAL A 121 -1.04 18.38 -8.33
C VAL A 121 -0.79 19.01 -9.69
N ALA A 122 0.33 18.67 -10.31
CA ALA A 122 0.65 19.09 -11.67
C ALA A 122 -0.41 18.58 -12.66
N THR A 123 -0.78 19.41 -13.62
CA THR A 123 -1.79 19.17 -14.68
C THR A 123 -1.47 17.99 -15.62
N ALA A 124 -0.30 17.38 -15.48
CA ALA A 124 0.14 16.17 -16.17
C ALA A 124 0.50 15.05 -15.17
N ALA A 125 -0.27 14.91 -14.09
CA ALA A 125 -0.04 13.86 -13.12
C ALA A 125 -0.19 12.48 -13.78
N PRO A 126 0.73 11.54 -13.53
CA PRO A 126 0.58 10.16 -13.98
C PRO A 126 -0.70 9.53 -13.43
N ALA A 127 -1.12 8.42 -14.04
CA ALA A 127 -2.24 7.63 -13.57
C ALA A 127 -2.08 7.33 -12.08
N ARG A 128 -3.14 7.55 -11.31
CA ARG A 128 -3.16 7.27 -9.87
C ARG A 128 -3.64 5.84 -9.65
N ARG A 129 -2.94 5.12 -8.79
CA ARG A 129 -3.20 3.74 -8.40
C ARG A 129 -3.41 3.70 -6.90
N HIS A 130 -4.32 2.84 -6.46
CA HIS A 130 -4.71 2.70 -5.07
C HIS A 130 -4.15 1.40 -4.52
N PHE A 131 -3.36 1.48 -3.45
CA PHE A 131 -2.71 0.33 -2.83
C PHE A 131 -3.14 0.17 -1.38
N VAL A 132 -3.39 -1.07 -0.97
CA VAL A 132 -3.76 -1.45 0.39
C VAL A 132 -2.89 -2.62 0.84
N ILE A 133 -2.20 -2.48 1.96
CA ILE A 133 -1.40 -3.54 2.57
C ILE A 133 -1.88 -3.74 4.00
N THR A 134 -2.26 -4.96 4.34
CA THR A 134 -2.86 -5.33 5.62
C THR A 134 -1.85 -6.02 6.53
N PHE A 135 -1.86 -5.66 7.81
CA PHE A 135 -1.00 -6.18 8.88
C PHE A 135 -1.86 -6.59 10.07
N GLY A 136 -1.24 -7.23 11.07
CA GLY A 136 -1.97 -7.71 12.26
C GLY A 136 -2.68 -6.59 13.04
N GLU A 137 -2.04 -5.44 13.22
CA GLU A 137 -2.59 -4.33 14.03
C GLU A 137 -3.05 -3.12 13.19
N SER A 138 -2.76 -3.12 11.89
CA SER A 138 -3.02 -1.95 11.04
C SER A 138 -3.15 -2.29 9.57
N THR A 139 -3.66 -1.33 8.81
CA THR A 139 -3.71 -1.33 7.36
C THR A 139 -3.01 -0.07 6.86
N PHE A 140 -2.04 -0.26 5.97
CA PHE A 140 -1.50 0.81 5.15
C PHE A 140 -2.37 0.98 3.90
N GLU A 141 -2.72 2.21 3.59
CA GLU A 141 -3.43 2.53 2.35
C GLU A 141 -2.83 3.80 1.74
N CYS A 142 -2.60 3.80 0.42
CA CYS A 142 -2.11 4.98 -0.28
C CYS A 142 -2.59 5.10 -1.72
N VAL A 143 -2.60 6.34 -2.21
CA VAL A 143 -2.79 6.64 -3.63
C VAL A 143 -1.51 7.25 -4.18
N ALA A 144 -0.91 6.55 -5.14
CA ALA A 144 0.39 6.87 -5.70
C ALA A 144 0.40 6.68 -7.22
N SER A 145 1.51 7.01 -7.87
CA SER A 145 1.66 6.83 -9.32
C SER A 145 1.94 5.37 -9.68
N ASP A 146 2.65 4.66 -8.80
CA ASP A 146 3.00 3.25 -8.91
C ASP A 146 3.47 2.73 -7.53
N TYR A 147 4.01 1.51 -7.50
CA TYR A 147 4.81 0.97 -6.41
C TYR A 147 6.09 0.32 -6.96
N THR A 148 7.11 0.18 -6.12
CA THR A 148 8.35 -0.53 -6.46
C THR A 148 8.90 -1.21 -5.22
N VAL A 149 9.08 -2.53 -5.27
CA VAL A 149 9.85 -3.25 -4.26
C VAL A 149 11.30 -2.85 -4.41
N ILE A 150 11.81 -2.07 -3.46
CA ILE A 150 13.18 -1.56 -3.45
C ILE A 150 14.18 -2.66 -3.13
N GLY A 151 13.78 -3.57 -2.24
CA GLY A 151 14.59 -4.70 -1.84
C GLY A 151 13.97 -5.44 -0.67
N VAL A 152 14.57 -6.59 -0.37
CA VAL A 152 14.33 -7.36 0.84
C VAL A 152 15.66 -7.45 1.58
N PHE A 153 15.64 -7.20 2.88
CA PHE A 153 16.82 -7.03 3.73
C PHE A 153 16.70 -7.97 4.92
N GLY A 154 17.77 -8.64 5.33
CA GLY A 154 17.75 -9.58 6.47
C GLY A 154 17.48 -8.95 7.85
N ALA A 155 17.27 -7.62 7.93
CA ALA A 155 16.92 -6.94 9.16
C ALA A 155 16.15 -5.64 8.91
N GLY A 156 15.17 -5.33 9.78
CA GLY A 156 14.35 -4.12 9.70
C GLY A 156 15.12 -2.80 9.82
N GLU A 157 16.23 -2.78 10.56
CA GLU A 157 17.09 -1.58 10.69
C GLU A 157 17.76 -1.22 9.36
N ILE A 158 18.13 -2.23 8.56
CA ILE A 158 18.70 -2.03 7.23
C ILE A 158 17.60 -1.49 6.30
N ALA A 159 16.43 -2.12 6.29
CA ALA A 159 15.29 -1.67 5.48
C ALA A 159 14.90 -0.21 5.79
N SER A 160 14.85 0.14 7.08
CA SER A 160 14.51 1.49 7.55
C SER A 160 15.54 2.53 7.09
N ARG A 161 16.83 2.18 7.12
CA ARG A 161 17.91 3.06 6.64
C ARG A 161 17.81 3.31 5.14
N GLU A 162 17.55 2.27 4.36
CA GLU A 162 17.36 2.41 2.90
C GLU A 162 16.09 3.22 2.58
N ALA A 163 15.00 2.99 3.32
CA ALA A 163 13.77 3.76 3.20
C ALA A 163 14.01 5.26 3.44
N PHE A 164 14.74 5.61 4.50
CA PHE A 164 15.09 6.99 4.81
C PHE A 164 15.95 7.65 3.73
N ALA A 165 16.83 6.89 3.06
CA ALA A 165 17.66 7.41 1.98
C ALA A 165 16.86 7.78 0.72
N LEU A 166 15.69 7.15 0.50
CA LEU A 166 14.90 7.30 -0.73
C LEU A 166 13.87 8.43 -0.71
N VAL A 167 13.51 8.93 0.48
CA VAL A 167 12.52 10.01 0.64
C VAL A 167 13.12 11.42 0.70
N ARG A 168 14.42 11.57 0.48
CA ARG A 168 15.10 12.87 0.41
C ARG A 168 14.70 13.72 -0.79
#